data_AF-A0A2U9IRH7-F1
#
_entry.id   AF-A0A2U9IRH7-F1
#
_cell.length_a   1.000
_cell.length_b   1.000
_cell.length_c   1.000
_cell.angle_alpha   90.00
_cell.angle_beta   90.00
_cell.angle_gamma   90.00
#
_symmetry.space_group_name_H-M   'P 1'
#
loop_
_entity.id
_entity.type
_entity.pdbx_description
1 polymer ?
#
loop_
_entity_poly.entity_id
_entity_poly.type
_entity_poly.pdbx_seq_one_letter_code
_entity_poly.pdbx_strand_id
1 'polypeptide(L)'
;MSLVEEAKARASQAGEVVGLATRVSPISHGIDHKEIRAEVPFEVYLRKRFLVGSYIGIALPVSKTLVLGRITGVERADIMAISRIPALSPVEDTSGFTTPLTLIIQLLSEEVEGEVVPVSSPVDPQSPVFIPNREFISKMLGLPDQGIEIGKLTEGYRVLDVPVSLSLETLRHHVLVVGTTGAGKTNFLKVMITRSDVPLMVYDIQGDYVGLMAREGGTVLVPVPRSSGDKVTDFVQEFLRRSNLSNFRIVEQRERRFRLSDGERTFNLELMGFRLEDTYQLIPETSPFFSGQGAHFFRIATDNCLTDIDSWIEECGDVLDHYNLHKSTVDNILRSVTLLRESGILDVEMGGNRLSEPDYDQLLREKSVVDLRWVLEKGVSSATTAAFIIANRIFRVIDSAYKESGRETPFLLIFDEAHEYFPQSRKGDEEKEALERLINRIMRLGRVRGIGTILATHRPTDLNDLILTLSNTKVAMRADEDALERIGMGDYTETLQASPPGYGVLRTFSLKVQDVIFRADKYVGK
;
A
#
# COMPACT_ATOMS: atom_id res chain seq x y z
N MET A 1 45.72 22.56 -2.44
CA MET A 1 44.64 22.15 -3.36
C MET A 1 43.62 23.28 -3.36
N SER A 2 43.08 23.67 -4.52
CA SER A 2 41.98 24.65 -4.54
C SER A 2 40.71 24.02 -3.93
N LEU A 3 39.82 24.84 -3.35
CA LEU A 3 38.53 24.36 -2.80
C LEU A 3 37.73 23.54 -3.84
N VAL A 4 37.83 23.92 -5.12
CA VAL A 4 37.19 23.22 -6.24
C VAL A 4 37.85 21.86 -6.51
N GLU A 5 39.18 21.73 -6.40
CA GLU A 5 39.85 20.43 -6.53
C GLU A 5 39.47 19.47 -5.39
N GLU A 6 39.37 19.98 -4.15
CA GLU A 6 38.88 19.17 -3.03
C GLU A 6 37.42 18.72 -3.26
N ALA A 7 36.58 19.61 -3.79
CA ALA A 7 35.20 19.27 -4.17
C ALA A 7 35.16 18.22 -5.28
N LYS A 8 36.03 18.31 -6.30
CA LYS A 8 36.14 17.29 -7.35
C LYS A 8 36.58 15.94 -6.81
N ALA A 9 37.50 15.92 -5.85
CA ALA A 9 37.94 14.68 -5.20
C ALA A 9 36.78 14.01 -4.45
N ARG A 10 35.97 14.79 -3.70
CA ARG A 10 34.75 14.28 -3.05
C ARG A 10 33.73 13.76 -4.07
N ALA A 11 33.44 14.54 -5.12
CA ALA A 11 32.53 14.15 -6.19
C ALA A 11 32.96 12.83 -6.87
N SER A 12 34.26 12.64 -7.07
CA SER A 12 34.82 11.43 -7.72
C SER A 12 34.66 10.15 -6.89
N GLN A 13 34.46 10.27 -5.58
CA GLN A 13 34.13 9.13 -4.71
C GLN A 13 32.65 8.74 -4.81
N ALA A 14 31.78 9.72 -5.09
CA ALA A 14 30.32 9.55 -5.19
C ALA A 14 29.82 9.34 -6.62
N GLY A 15 30.68 9.52 -7.63
CA GLY A 15 30.30 9.36 -9.03
C GLY A 15 31.32 9.94 -10.01
N GLU A 16 30.89 10.18 -11.24
CA GLU A 16 31.74 10.67 -12.33
C GLU A 16 31.53 12.16 -12.56
N VAL A 17 32.56 13.00 -12.35
CA VAL A 17 32.48 14.45 -12.58
C VAL A 17 32.31 14.75 -14.08
N VAL A 18 31.26 15.50 -14.43
CA VAL A 18 30.84 15.76 -15.81
C VAL A 18 30.72 17.23 -16.16
N GLY A 19 30.64 18.13 -15.19
CA GLY A 19 30.40 19.55 -15.45
C GLY A 19 30.61 20.43 -14.23
N LEU A 20 30.20 21.69 -14.33
CA LEU A 20 30.31 22.69 -13.27
C LEU A 20 29.02 23.51 -13.18
N ALA A 21 28.64 23.94 -11.98
CA ALA A 21 27.59 24.95 -11.81
C ALA A 21 27.99 26.26 -12.54
N THR A 22 27.02 26.89 -13.23
CA THR A 22 27.29 28.06 -14.06
C THR A 22 27.79 29.25 -13.24
N ARG A 23 28.53 30.15 -13.90
CA ARG A 23 28.98 31.43 -13.31
C ARG A 23 28.06 32.60 -13.63
N VAL A 24 27.14 32.44 -14.58
CA VAL A 24 26.57 33.56 -15.37
C VAL A 24 25.10 33.84 -15.05
N SER A 25 24.39 32.91 -14.41
CA SER A 25 23.05 33.14 -13.88
C SER A 25 23.13 33.22 -12.35
N PRO A 26 22.50 34.21 -11.70
CA PRO A 26 22.44 34.25 -10.24
C PRO A 26 21.78 32.96 -9.76
N ILE A 27 22.52 32.23 -8.94
CA ILE A 27 22.03 31.04 -8.26
C ILE A 27 21.17 31.57 -7.10
N SER A 28 19.88 31.85 -7.36
CA SER A 28 18.96 32.24 -6.28
C SER A 28 18.45 30.98 -5.60
N HIS A 29 18.88 30.78 -4.35
CA HIS A 29 18.35 29.77 -3.44
C HIS A 29 17.33 30.45 -2.52
N GLY A 30 16.07 30.01 -2.54
CA GLY A 30 14.98 30.58 -1.73
C GLY A 30 13.72 29.70 -1.78
N ILE A 31 12.66 30.09 -1.07
CA ILE A 31 11.41 29.31 -0.98
C ILE A 31 10.78 29.08 -2.37
N ASP A 32 10.91 30.05 -3.28
CA ASP A 32 10.29 30.04 -4.61
C ASP A 32 11.23 29.59 -5.75
N HIS A 33 12.54 29.46 -5.51
CA HIS A 33 13.54 29.09 -6.53
C HIS A 33 14.49 28.01 -6.00
N LYS A 34 14.23 26.76 -6.39
CA LYS A 34 15.04 25.56 -6.06
C LYS A 34 15.87 25.04 -7.23
N GLU A 35 15.96 25.80 -8.31
CA GLU A 35 16.65 25.38 -9.53
C GLU A 35 17.99 26.10 -9.68
N ILE A 36 19.01 25.33 -10.07
CA ILE A 36 20.31 25.85 -10.46
C ILE A 36 20.59 25.49 -11.92
N ARG A 37 21.57 26.18 -12.52
CA ARG A 37 22.06 25.88 -13.85
C ARG A 37 23.47 25.29 -13.78
N ALA A 38 23.72 24.24 -14.54
CA ALA A 38 25.04 23.64 -14.68
C ALA A 38 25.41 23.47 -16.15
N GLU A 39 26.70 23.59 -16.45
CA GLU A 39 27.24 23.46 -17.80
C GLU A 39 28.05 22.16 -17.89
N VAL A 40 27.72 21.36 -18.91
CA VAL A 40 28.42 20.13 -19.26
C VAL A 40 29.17 20.36 -20.58
N PRO A 41 30.50 20.14 -20.64
CA PRO A 41 31.28 20.28 -21.86
C PRO A 41 30.75 19.40 -23.00
N PHE A 42 30.88 19.90 -24.22
CA PHE A 42 30.35 19.23 -25.42
C PHE A 42 30.87 17.80 -25.58
N GLU A 43 32.14 17.53 -25.28
CA GLU A 43 32.75 16.19 -25.38
C GLU A 43 32.20 15.19 -24.36
N VAL A 44 31.71 15.69 -23.21
CA VAL A 44 31.06 14.86 -22.20
C VAL A 44 29.63 14.57 -22.62
N TYR A 45 28.90 15.59 -23.07
CA TYR A 45 27.55 15.45 -23.64
C TYR A 45 27.49 14.47 -24.82
N LEU A 46 28.49 14.45 -25.71
CA LEU A 46 28.53 13.49 -26.82
C LEU A 46 28.60 12.03 -26.36
N ARG A 47 29.14 11.77 -25.17
CA ARG A 47 29.37 10.41 -24.63
C ARG A 47 28.34 10.00 -23.59
N LYS A 48 27.68 10.96 -22.94
CA LYS A 48 26.79 10.75 -21.81
C LYS A 48 25.42 11.34 -22.10
N ARG A 49 24.36 10.68 -21.62
CA ARG A 49 22.99 11.15 -21.80
C ARG A 49 22.50 11.85 -20.54
N PHE A 50 22.01 13.06 -20.69
CA PHE A 50 21.37 13.86 -19.65
C PHE A 50 19.91 14.03 -20.04
N LEU A 51 19.01 13.34 -19.34
CA LEU A 51 17.58 13.37 -19.63
C LEU A 51 16.85 14.11 -18.52
N VAL A 52 15.74 14.76 -18.86
CA VAL A 52 14.80 15.27 -17.86
C VAL A 52 14.37 14.10 -16.96
N GLY A 53 14.45 14.33 -15.66
CA GLY A 53 14.21 13.34 -14.63
C GLY A 53 15.46 12.61 -14.12
N SER A 54 16.63 12.78 -14.74
CA SER A 54 17.85 12.11 -14.27
C SER A 54 18.37 12.73 -12.97
N TYR A 55 18.96 11.91 -12.11
CA TYR A 55 19.63 12.35 -10.90
C TYR A 55 21.03 12.86 -11.20
N ILE A 56 21.42 13.91 -10.49
CA ILE A 56 22.74 14.51 -10.65
C ILE A 56 23.27 14.96 -9.29
N GLY A 57 24.56 14.72 -9.05
CA GLY A 57 25.24 15.12 -7.84
C GLY A 57 25.93 16.47 -8.01
N ILE A 58 26.00 17.25 -6.94
CA ILE A 58 26.73 18.52 -6.89
C ILE A 58 27.62 18.50 -5.65
N ALA A 59 28.90 18.80 -5.82
CA ALA A 59 29.83 18.92 -4.70
C ALA A 59 30.08 20.39 -4.39
N LEU A 60 29.73 20.82 -3.18
CA LEU A 60 29.87 22.21 -2.77
C LEU A 60 31.31 22.46 -2.25
N PRO A 61 32.06 23.40 -2.86
CA PRO A 61 33.42 23.73 -2.43
C PRO A 61 33.49 24.37 -1.05
N VAL A 62 32.58 25.31 -0.73
CA VAL A 62 32.67 26.12 0.49
C VAL A 62 32.11 25.39 1.70
N SER A 63 30.87 24.90 1.62
CA SER A 63 30.24 24.12 2.70
C SER A 63 30.84 22.73 2.88
N LYS A 64 31.56 22.23 1.85
CA LYS A 64 32.16 20.88 1.80
C LYS A 64 31.13 19.74 1.82
N THR A 65 29.88 20.02 1.47
CA THR A 65 28.78 19.05 1.42
C THR A 65 28.54 18.50 0.01
N LEU A 66 27.77 17.41 -0.07
CA LEU A 66 27.30 16.82 -1.32
C LEU A 66 25.79 17.00 -1.42
N VAL A 67 25.30 17.33 -2.61
CA VAL A 67 23.90 17.59 -2.89
C VAL A 67 23.43 16.65 -4.00
N LEU A 68 22.22 16.11 -3.86
CA LEU A 68 21.50 15.42 -4.92
C LEU A 68 20.49 16.39 -5.54
N GLY A 69 20.47 16.43 -6.87
CA GLY A 69 19.48 17.14 -7.65
C GLY A 69 18.85 16.27 -8.73
N ARG A 70 17.82 16.81 -9.38
CA ARG A 70 17.11 16.20 -10.51
C ARG A 70 17.06 17.17 -11.67
N ILE A 71 17.38 16.69 -12.87
CA ILE A 71 17.31 17.50 -14.08
C ILE A 71 15.85 17.78 -14.43
N THR A 72 15.43 19.04 -14.42
CA THR A 72 14.07 19.48 -14.84
C THR A 72 14.05 19.98 -16.26
N GLY A 73 15.19 20.40 -16.79
CA GLY A 73 15.32 20.91 -18.15
C GLY A 73 16.72 20.75 -18.71
N VAL A 74 16.81 20.71 -20.04
CA VAL A 74 18.06 20.64 -20.78
C VAL A 74 17.98 21.66 -21.91
N GLU A 75 18.91 22.60 -21.93
CA GLU A 75 18.98 23.68 -22.92
C GLU A 75 20.25 23.56 -23.75
N ARG A 76 20.10 23.79 -25.06
CA ARG A 76 21.21 24.05 -25.98
C ARG A 76 20.95 25.35 -26.71
N ALA A 77 21.95 26.19 -26.78
CA ALA A 77 21.91 27.42 -27.54
C ALA A 77 23.14 27.48 -28.45
N ASP A 78 22.94 27.89 -29.69
CA ASP A 78 24.03 28.23 -30.60
C ASP A 78 24.79 29.45 -30.08
N ILE A 79 26.06 29.59 -30.42
CA ILE A 79 26.88 30.73 -30.02
C ILE A 79 26.26 32.08 -30.44
N MET A 80 25.60 32.14 -31.60
CA MET A 80 24.88 33.32 -32.09
C MET A 80 23.64 33.63 -31.23
N ALA A 81 22.91 32.60 -30.81
CA ALA A 81 21.74 32.75 -29.94
C ALA A 81 22.16 33.25 -28.55
N ILE A 82 23.24 32.70 -27.99
CA ILE A 82 23.86 33.19 -26.73
C ILE A 82 24.30 34.65 -26.88
N SER A 83 24.92 34.99 -28.01
CA SER A 83 25.41 36.35 -28.30
C SER A 83 24.30 37.32 -28.73
N ARG A 84 23.05 36.85 -28.86
CA ARG A 84 21.89 37.60 -29.36
C ARG A 84 22.11 38.23 -30.75
N ILE A 85 22.86 37.55 -31.62
CA ILE A 85 23.12 37.98 -33.00
C ILE A 85 22.14 37.26 -33.93
N PRO A 86 21.29 37.98 -34.69
CA PRO A 86 20.35 37.36 -35.61
C PRO A 86 21.07 36.78 -36.84
N ALA A 87 20.69 35.57 -37.24
CA ALA A 87 21.12 35.00 -38.52
C ALA A 87 20.31 35.64 -39.66
N LEU A 88 21.00 36.28 -40.60
CA LEU A 88 20.37 36.94 -41.75
C LEU A 88 20.00 35.95 -42.88
N SER A 89 20.52 34.72 -42.81
CA SER A 89 20.25 33.61 -43.73
C SER A 89 20.54 32.27 -43.04
N PRO A 90 19.89 31.15 -43.43
CA PRO A 90 20.26 29.83 -42.93
C PRO A 90 21.67 29.47 -43.44
N VAL A 91 22.61 29.28 -42.51
CA VAL A 91 23.99 28.85 -42.79
C VAL A 91 24.20 27.51 -42.11
N GLU A 92 24.71 26.50 -42.83
CA GLU A 92 25.18 25.25 -42.23
C GLU A 92 26.56 25.50 -41.60
N ASP A 93 26.57 25.98 -40.36
CA ASP A 93 27.79 26.13 -39.56
C ASP A 93 27.81 25.08 -38.44
N THR A 94 28.78 24.16 -38.51
CA THR A 94 28.94 23.11 -37.51
C THR A 94 29.72 23.56 -36.28
N SER A 95 30.40 24.70 -36.34
CA SER A 95 31.18 25.26 -35.23
C SER A 95 30.29 25.87 -34.13
N GLY A 96 29.08 26.33 -34.48
CA GLY A 96 28.07 26.80 -33.52
C GLY A 96 27.50 25.71 -32.61
N PHE A 97 27.68 24.43 -32.95
CA PHE A 97 27.20 23.29 -32.17
C PHE A 97 28.09 22.93 -30.97
N THR A 98 29.31 23.45 -30.84
CA THR A 98 30.25 23.06 -29.77
C THR A 98 29.97 23.74 -28.43
N THR A 99 28.81 24.37 -28.27
CA THR A 99 28.39 24.99 -27.01
C THR A 99 28.14 23.93 -25.93
N PRO A 100 28.43 24.25 -24.65
CA PRO A 100 28.14 23.34 -23.56
C PRO A 100 26.63 23.11 -23.44
N LEU A 101 26.28 21.94 -22.93
CA LEU A 101 24.92 21.62 -22.56
C LEU A 101 24.59 22.31 -21.25
N THR A 102 23.48 23.06 -21.19
CA THR A 102 22.99 23.66 -19.94
C THR A 102 21.93 22.75 -19.33
N LEU A 103 22.15 22.33 -18.09
CA LEU A 103 21.21 21.58 -17.29
C LEU A 103 20.50 22.53 -16.33
N ILE A 104 19.17 22.41 -16.25
CA ILE A 104 18.36 23.01 -15.18
C ILE A 104 18.12 21.91 -14.14
N ILE A 105 18.54 22.16 -12.90
CA ILE A 105 18.62 21.15 -11.86
C ILE A 105 17.81 21.62 -10.65
N GLN A 106 16.76 20.88 -10.30
CA GLN A 106 16.06 21.01 -9.04
C GLN A 106 16.88 20.35 -7.92
N LEU A 107 17.11 21.07 -6.83
CA LEU A 107 17.80 20.54 -5.65
C LEU A 107 16.86 19.69 -4.80
N LEU A 108 17.31 18.48 -4.40
CA LEU A 108 16.48 17.50 -3.67
C LEU A 108 16.92 17.36 -2.21
N SER A 109 18.18 16.99 -1.98
CA SER A 109 18.71 16.71 -0.65
C SER A 109 20.21 17.01 -0.56
N GLU A 110 20.69 17.26 0.66
CA GLU A 110 22.07 17.61 0.98
C GLU A 110 22.56 16.72 2.13
N GLU A 111 23.80 16.24 2.03
CA GLU A 111 24.47 15.55 3.13
C GLU A 111 25.24 16.57 3.99
N VAL A 112 24.75 16.79 5.21
CA VAL A 112 25.33 17.70 6.21
C VAL A 112 25.67 16.88 7.45
N GLU A 113 26.95 16.88 7.85
CA GLU A 113 27.42 16.17 9.06
C GLU A 113 27.05 14.67 9.12
N GLY A 114 26.92 14.02 7.95
CA GLY A 114 26.56 12.60 7.84
C GLY A 114 25.05 12.32 7.80
N GLU A 115 24.22 13.36 7.98
CA GLU A 115 22.77 13.27 7.82
C GLU A 115 22.32 13.84 6.47
N VAL A 116 21.31 13.21 5.87
CA VAL A 116 20.70 13.70 4.63
C VAL A 116 19.48 14.56 4.99
N VAL A 117 19.53 15.82 4.60
CA VAL A 117 18.55 16.87 4.93
C VAL A 117 18.09 17.60 3.67
N PRO A 118 16.99 18.39 3.73
CA PRO A 118 16.68 19.34 2.67
C PRO A 118 17.85 20.29 2.43
N VAL A 119 18.07 20.65 1.16
CA VAL A 119 19.19 21.52 0.79
C VAL A 119 19.04 22.88 1.48
N SER A 120 20.11 23.29 2.17
CA SER A 120 20.15 24.53 2.96
C SER A 120 21.38 25.37 2.62
N SER A 121 22.44 24.74 2.10
CA SER A 121 23.63 25.46 1.65
C SER A 121 23.41 26.10 0.28
N PRO A 122 23.93 27.33 0.07
CA PRO A 122 23.97 27.92 -1.26
C PRO A 122 24.87 27.09 -2.18
N VAL A 123 24.48 26.97 -3.45
CA VAL A 123 25.33 26.32 -4.45
C VAL A 123 26.35 27.34 -4.96
N ASP A 124 27.63 27.08 -4.71
CA ASP A 124 28.69 27.97 -5.18
C ASP A 124 28.83 27.89 -6.71
N PRO A 125 29.08 29.02 -7.40
CA PRO A 125 29.51 28.98 -8.79
C PRO A 125 30.71 28.06 -8.98
N GLN A 126 30.75 27.33 -10.08
CA GLN A 126 31.78 26.33 -10.36
C GLN A 126 31.80 25.10 -9.44
N SER A 127 30.75 24.88 -8.62
CA SER A 127 30.57 23.61 -7.92
C SER A 127 30.63 22.44 -8.91
N PRO A 128 31.51 21.43 -8.70
CA PRO A 128 31.55 20.25 -9.54
C PRO A 128 30.22 19.51 -9.59
N VAL A 129 29.80 19.16 -10.80
CA VAL A 129 28.58 18.40 -11.05
C VAL A 129 28.98 17.02 -11.57
N PHE A 130 28.36 15.97 -11.03
CA PHE A 130 28.73 14.58 -11.29
C PHE A 130 27.51 13.68 -11.53
N ILE A 131 27.69 12.61 -12.32
CA ILE A 131 26.71 11.52 -12.45
C ILE A 131 26.89 10.61 -11.22
N PRO A 132 25.89 10.53 -10.32
CA PRO A 132 26.04 9.78 -9.06
C PRO A 132 26.02 8.26 -9.28
N ASN A 133 26.72 7.52 -8.41
CA ASN A 133 26.64 6.07 -8.33
C ASN A 133 25.39 5.60 -7.57
N ARG A 134 25.12 4.28 -7.62
CA ARG A 134 23.93 3.66 -7.00
C ARG A 134 23.86 3.93 -5.49
N GLU A 135 24.99 3.77 -4.79
CA GLU A 135 25.10 3.92 -3.35
C GLU A 135 24.75 5.35 -2.92
N PHE A 136 25.29 6.35 -3.64
CA PHE A 136 25.00 7.75 -3.40
C PHE A 136 23.52 8.08 -3.63
N ILE A 137 22.93 7.62 -4.74
CA ILE A 137 21.50 7.83 -5.02
C ILE A 137 20.64 7.21 -3.90
N SER A 138 20.91 5.96 -3.53
CA SER A 138 20.14 5.24 -2.50
C SER A 138 20.18 5.99 -1.16
N LYS A 139 21.37 6.39 -0.73
CA LYS A 139 21.58 7.16 0.51
C LYS A 139 20.86 8.50 0.48
N MET A 140 21.08 9.28 -0.58
CA MET A 140 20.57 10.65 -0.68
C MET A 140 19.05 10.72 -0.87
N LEU A 141 18.41 9.66 -1.40
CA LEU A 141 16.96 9.53 -1.46
C LEU A 141 16.36 8.99 -0.15
N GLY A 142 17.17 8.37 0.72
CA GLY A 142 16.69 7.69 1.92
C GLY A 142 16.01 6.36 1.62
N LEU A 143 16.45 5.65 0.58
CA LEU A 143 15.90 4.33 0.27
C LEU A 143 16.39 3.33 1.34
N PRO A 144 15.50 2.50 1.91
CA PRO A 144 15.89 1.57 2.96
C PRO A 144 16.70 0.40 2.38
N ASP A 145 17.72 -0.04 3.12
CA ASP A 145 18.57 -1.18 2.75
C ASP A 145 17.87 -2.54 2.90
N GLN A 146 16.82 -2.59 3.74
CA GLN A 146 16.06 -3.80 4.05
C GLN A 146 14.56 -3.56 3.91
N GLY A 147 13.84 -4.62 3.55
CA GLY A 147 12.39 -4.59 3.40
C GLY A 147 11.95 -5.34 2.15
N ILE A 148 10.68 -5.13 1.80
CA ILE A 148 10.09 -5.75 0.61
C ILE A 148 10.48 -4.91 -0.61
N GLU A 149 11.33 -5.45 -1.48
CA GLU A 149 11.66 -4.81 -2.77
C GLU A 149 10.41 -4.78 -3.66
N ILE A 150 9.94 -3.58 -3.99
CA ILE A 150 8.72 -3.35 -4.77
C ILE A 150 9.00 -3.12 -6.25
N GLY A 151 10.25 -2.80 -6.58
CA GLY A 151 10.68 -2.49 -7.93
C GLY A 151 11.96 -1.68 -7.93
N LYS A 152 12.18 -0.92 -9.01
CA LYS A 152 13.42 -0.17 -9.23
C LYS A 152 13.16 1.29 -9.53
N LEU A 153 14.06 2.17 -9.08
CA LEU A 153 14.00 3.60 -9.31
C LEU A 153 13.97 3.90 -10.80
N THR A 154 13.23 4.93 -11.21
CA THR A 154 13.05 5.28 -12.62
C THR A 154 13.31 6.76 -12.86
N GLU A 155 14.09 7.04 -13.90
CA GLU A 155 14.36 8.40 -14.39
C GLU A 155 13.64 8.60 -15.74
N GLY A 156 12.58 9.41 -15.75
CA GLY A 156 11.69 9.46 -16.91
C GLY A 156 11.10 8.07 -17.14
N TYR A 157 11.45 7.37 -18.23
CA TYR A 157 11.05 5.98 -18.46
C TYR A 157 12.20 4.98 -18.40
N ARG A 158 13.39 5.42 -17.97
CA ARG A 158 14.58 4.58 -17.85
C ARG A 158 14.68 4.02 -16.44
N VAL A 159 14.65 2.69 -16.33
CA VAL A 159 14.86 1.99 -15.06
C VAL A 159 16.35 2.06 -14.69
N LEU A 160 16.62 2.50 -13.46
CA LEU A 160 17.94 2.44 -12.85
C LEU A 160 18.11 1.14 -12.08
N ASP A 161 19.35 0.68 -11.93
CA ASP A 161 19.63 -0.47 -11.05
C ASP A 161 19.75 -0.04 -9.57
N VAL A 162 18.74 0.69 -9.09
CA VAL A 162 18.60 1.11 -7.69
C VAL A 162 17.26 0.52 -7.20
N PRO A 163 17.27 -0.48 -6.30
CA PRO A 163 16.04 -1.08 -5.79
C PRO A 163 15.28 -0.08 -4.93
N VAL A 164 13.96 -0.14 -5.01
CA VAL A 164 13.05 0.57 -4.13
C VAL A 164 12.37 -0.46 -3.25
N SER A 165 12.47 -0.28 -1.94
CA SER A 165 11.96 -1.22 -0.95
C SER A 165 11.08 -0.53 0.09
N LEU A 166 10.14 -1.26 0.66
CA LEU A 166 9.34 -0.83 1.81
C LEU A 166 9.83 -1.55 3.05
N SER A 167 10.38 -0.81 4.01
CA SER A 167 10.85 -1.37 5.27
C SER A 167 9.68 -1.84 6.15
N LEU A 168 9.97 -2.68 7.16
CA LEU A 168 8.98 -3.09 8.16
C LEU A 168 8.37 -1.88 8.88
N GLU A 169 9.17 -0.85 9.15
CA GLU A 169 8.69 0.40 9.73
C GLU A 169 7.66 1.07 8.81
N THR A 170 7.97 1.21 7.52
CA THR A 170 7.08 1.80 6.52
C THR A 170 5.76 1.03 6.42
N LEU A 171 5.80 -0.30 6.45
CA LEU A 171 4.62 -1.16 6.39
C LEU A 171 3.72 -1.03 7.63
N ARG A 172 4.31 -0.90 8.82
CA ARG A 172 3.59 -0.68 10.09
C ARG A 172 2.89 0.68 10.17
N HIS A 173 3.31 1.65 9.36
CA HIS A 173 2.67 2.96 9.24
C HIS A 173 1.64 3.03 8.11
N HIS A 174 1.22 1.86 7.64
CA HIS A 174 0.19 1.65 6.64
C HIS A 174 0.54 2.19 5.25
N VAL A 175 0.10 1.46 4.24
CA VAL A 175 0.36 1.75 2.84
C VAL A 175 -0.96 1.86 2.10
N LEU A 176 -1.18 2.97 1.42
CA LEU A 176 -2.29 3.16 0.50
C LEU A 176 -1.78 3.05 -0.95
N VAL A 177 -2.36 2.14 -1.72
CA VAL A 177 -2.04 1.92 -3.14
C VAL A 177 -3.23 2.38 -3.99
N VAL A 178 -3.02 3.39 -4.83
CA VAL A 178 -4.05 3.95 -5.72
C VAL A 178 -3.67 3.73 -7.17
N GLY A 179 -4.65 3.33 -7.98
CA GLY A 179 -4.49 3.14 -9.41
C GLY A 179 -5.78 2.66 -10.07
N THR A 180 -6.01 3.00 -11.33
CA THR A 180 -7.16 2.50 -12.10
C THR A 180 -7.01 1.02 -12.45
N THR A 181 -8.06 0.43 -13.01
CA THR A 181 -8.01 -0.95 -13.52
C THR A 181 -6.91 -1.08 -14.58
N GLY A 182 -6.09 -2.13 -14.47
CA GLY A 182 -4.95 -2.34 -15.37
C GLY A 182 -3.74 -1.44 -15.11
N ALA A 183 -3.73 -0.58 -14.09
CA ALA A 183 -2.56 0.22 -13.71
C ALA A 183 -1.41 -0.63 -13.11
N GLY A 184 -1.72 -1.84 -12.63
CA GLY A 184 -0.76 -2.76 -12.04
C GLY A 184 -0.91 -2.97 -10.52
N LYS A 185 -1.99 -2.48 -9.89
CA LYS A 185 -2.25 -2.66 -8.44
C LYS A 185 -2.18 -4.11 -7.98
N THR A 186 -2.97 -5.00 -8.60
CA THR A 186 -3.00 -6.43 -8.27
C THR A 186 -1.62 -7.07 -8.44
N ASN A 187 -0.87 -6.71 -9.49
CA ASN A 187 0.50 -7.17 -9.68
C ASN A 187 1.42 -6.67 -8.55
N PHE A 188 1.32 -5.39 -8.17
CA PHE A 188 2.07 -4.81 -7.06
C PHE A 188 1.78 -5.56 -5.75
N LEU A 189 0.51 -5.80 -5.42
CA LEU A 189 0.13 -6.58 -4.23
C LEU A 189 0.65 -8.02 -4.29
N LYS A 190 0.60 -8.69 -5.45
CA LYS A 190 1.17 -10.03 -5.63
C LYS A 190 2.68 -10.05 -5.36
N VAL A 191 3.43 -9.06 -5.84
CA VAL A 191 4.85 -8.90 -5.52
C VAL A 191 5.06 -8.72 -4.02
N MET A 192 4.27 -7.85 -3.38
CA MET A 192 4.33 -7.63 -1.92
C MET A 192 4.11 -8.92 -1.14
N ILE A 193 3.07 -9.69 -1.51
CA ILE A 193 2.70 -10.94 -0.83
C ILE A 193 3.81 -11.98 -0.97
N THR A 194 4.30 -12.22 -2.19
CA THR A 194 5.31 -13.25 -2.45
C THR A 194 6.65 -12.90 -1.79
N ARG A 195 7.06 -11.63 -1.81
CA ARG A 195 8.36 -11.18 -1.27
C ARG A 195 8.34 -10.83 0.21
N SER A 196 7.18 -10.81 0.86
CA SER A 196 7.10 -10.57 2.31
C SER A 196 7.60 -11.79 3.09
N ASP A 197 8.52 -11.55 4.02
CA ASP A 197 8.88 -12.50 5.09
C ASP A 197 7.95 -12.37 6.31
N VAL A 198 7.15 -11.30 6.36
CA VAL A 198 6.16 -11.08 7.42
C VAL A 198 4.90 -11.90 7.11
N PRO A 199 4.35 -12.63 8.09
CA PRO A 199 3.05 -13.27 7.97
C PRO A 199 1.96 -12.26 7.61
N LEU A 200 0.99 -12.68 6.80
CA LEU A 200 0.01 -11.77 6.24
C LEU A 200 -1.33 -12.43 5.99
N MET A 201 -2.36 -11.60 5.92
CA MET A 201 -3.71 -12.00 5.54
C MET A 201 -4.26 -11.04 4.49
N VAL A 202 -4.66 -11.59 3.35
CA VAL A 202 -5.30 -10.87 2.25
C VAL A 202 -6.81 -11.03 2.32
N TYR A 203 -7.56 -9.94 2.31
CA TYR A 203 -9.02 -9.94 2.24
C TYR A 203 -9.44 -9.75 0.79
N ASP A 204 -9.94 -10.83 0.17
CA ASP A 204 -10.12 -10.93 -1.27
C ASP A 204 -11.59 -11.07 -1.65
N ILE A 205 -12.19 -9.99 -2.13
CA ILE A 205 -13.58 -9.95 -2.63
C ILE A 205 -13.67 -10.47 -4.07
N GLN A 206 -12.60 -10.41 -4.86
CA GLN A 206 -12.61 -10.72 -6.29
C GLN A 206 -12.07 -12.12 -6.62
N GLY A 207 -11.33 -12.74 -5.70
CA GLY A 207 -10.71 -14.06 -5.86
C GLY A 207 -9.36 -14.05 -6.58
N ASP A 208 -8.74 -12.88 -6.73
CA ASP A 208 -7.50 -12.67 -7.50
C ASP A 208 -6.26 -13.27 -6.83
N TYR A 209 -6.33 -13.55 -5.52
CA TYR A 209 -5.21 -13.98 -4.69
C TYR A 209 -5.31 -15.44 -4.24
N VAL A 210 -6.46 -16.12 -4.44
CA VAL A 210 -6.63 -17.55 -4.13
C VAL A 210 -5.62 -18.41 -4.87
N GLY A 211 -5.50 -18.21 -6.19
CA GLY A 211 -4.53 -18.93 -7.01
C GLY A 211 -3.08 -18.59 -6.68
N LEU A 212 -2.80 -17.37 -6.19
CA LEU A 212 -1.47 -17.02 -5.66
C LEU A 212 -1.19 -17.83 -4.39
N MET A 213 -2.12 -17.81 -3.43
CA MET A 213 -1.92 -18.45 -2.14
C MET A 213 -1.75 -19.96 -2.27
N ALA A 214 -2.48 -20.59 -3.19
CA ALA A 214 -2.30 -21.99 -3.54
C ALA A 214 -0.89 -22.32 -4.05
N ARG A 215 -0.25 -21.40 -4.79
CA ARG A 215 1.12 -21.57 -5.31
C ARG A 215 2.19 -21.31 -4.27
N GLU A 216 1.97 -20.34 -3.39
CA GLU A 216 2.84 -20.03 -2.25
C GLU A 216 2.75 -21.08 -1.13
N GLY A 217 1.79 -22.01 -1.24
CA GLY A 217 1.56 -23.07 -0.25
C GLY A 217 1.02 -22.57 1.08
N GLY A 218 0.34 -21.43 1.08
CA GLY A 218 -0.28 -20.87 2.27
C GLY A 218 -1.69 -21.40 2.52
N THR A 219 -2.48 -20.60 3.23
CA THR A 219 -3.82 -21.00 3.68
C THR A 219 -4.91 -20.14 3.04
N VAL A 220 -5.88 -20.78 2.40
CA VAL A 220 -7.10 -20.15 1.89
C VAL A 220 -8.21 -20.38 2.90
N LEU A 221 -8.69 -19.31 3.51
CA LEU A 221 -9.79 -19.29 4.45
C LEU A 221 -11.08 -18.93 3.71
N VAL A 222 -12.12 -19.74 3.84
CA VAL A 222 -13.42 -19.52 3.18
C VAL A 222 -14.51 -19.40 4.24
N PRO A 223 -15.02 -18.19 4.50
CA PRO A 223 -16.28 -18.00 5.20
C PRO A 223 -17.42 -18.59 4.35
N VAL A 224 -18.03 -19.67 4.83
CA VAL A 224 -19.09 -20.38 4.10
C VAL A 224 -20.43 -19.74 4.44
N PRO A 225 -21.26 -19.30 3.48
CA PRO A 225 -22.60 -18.82 3.77
C PRO A 225 -23.59 -19.99 3.95
N ARG A 226 -24.68 -19.76 4.68
CA ARG A 226 -25.75 -20.74 4.99
C ARG A 226 -26.37 -21.49 3.78
N SER A 227 -26.21 -21.00 2.56
CA SER A 227 -26.80 -21.61 1.35
C SER A 227 -25.82 -22.45 0.52
N SER A 228 -24.71 -22.90 1.10
CA SER A 228 -23.59 -23.50 0.35
C SER A 228 -23.72 -25.01 0.08
N GLY A 229 -24.85 -25.61 0.44
CA GLY A 229 -25.13 -27.04 0.26
C GLY A 229 -24.57 -27.92 1.40
N ASP A 230 -25.15 -29.10 1.56
CA ASP A 230 -24.89 -29.95 2.73
C ASP A 230 -23.58 -30.73 2.66
N LYS A 231 -23.03 -30.96 1.47
CA LYS A 231 -21.86 -31.84 1.28
C LYS A 231 -20.57 -31.05 1.16
N VAL A 232 -19.72 -31.20 2.19
CA VAL A 232 -18.37 -30.62 2.27
C VAL A 232 -17.52 -30.94 1.04
N THR A 233 -17.54 -32.19 0.55
CA THR A 233 -16.76 -32.59 -0.63
C THR A 233 -17.18 -31.86 -1.89
N ASP A 234 -18.47 -31.64 -2.08
CA ASP A 234 -19.04 -30.99 -3.26
C ASP A 234 -18.69 -29.51 -3.25
N PHE A 235 -18.75 -28.87 -2.06
CA PHE A 235 -18.29 -27.50 -1.86
C PHE A 235 -16.80 -27.35 -2.22
N VAL A 236 -15.94 -28.25 -1.73
CA VAL A 236 -14.50 -28.21 -2.05
C VAL A 236 -14.25 -28.39 -3.54
N GLN A 237 -14.96 -29.29 -4.24
CA GLN A 237 -14.83 -29.43 -5.70
C GLN A 237 -15.27 -28.17 -6.44
N GLU A 238 -16.38 -27.55 -6.02
CA GLU A 238 -16.86 -26.31 -6.60
C GLU A 238 -15.88 -25.15 -6.36
N PHE A 239 -15.29 -25.06 -5.17
CA PHE A 239 -14.22 -24.13 -4.86
C PHE A 239 -13.01 -24.29 -5.78
N LEU A 240 -12.53 -25.52 -5.97
CA LEU A 240 -11.42 -25.80 -6.87
C LEU A 240 -11.75 -25.38 -8.31
N ARG A 241 -12.96 -25.67 -8.77
CA ARG A 241 -13.44 -25.29 -10.10
C ARG A 241 -13.51 -23.77 -10.29
N ARG A 242 -14.15 -23.05 -9.36
CA ARG A 242 -14.30 -21.58 -9.40
C ARG A 242 -12.99 -20.83 -9.29
N SER A 243 -12.00 -21.43 -8.63
CA SER A 243 -10.67 -20.84 -8.43
C SER A 243 -9.65 -21.24 -9.49
N ASN A 244 -10.08 -22.01 -10.52
CA ASN A 244 -9.20 -22.55 -11.55
C ASN A 244 -8.05 -23.42 -10.98
N LEU A 245 -8.39 -24.26 -9.99
CA LEU A 245 -7.48 -25.16 -9.26
C LEU A 245 -7.93 -26.63 -9.40
N SER A 246 -8.64 -26.99 -10.47
CA SER A 246 -9.20 -28.35 -10.68
C SER A 246 -8.17 -29.47 -10.74
N ASN A 247 -6.88 -29.14 -10.90
CA ASN A 247 -5.76 -30.08 -10.84
C ASN A 247 -5.41 -30.51 -9.41
N PHE A 248 -5.81 -29.74 -8.38
CA PHE A 248 -5.58 -30.08 -6.99
C PHE A 248 -6.60 -31.12 -6.49
N ARG A 249 -6.15 -32.01 -5.60
CA ARG A 249 -6.96 -33.04 -4.95
C ARG A 249 -6.74 -33.02 -3.44
N ILE A 250 -7.75 -33.44 -2.68
CA ILE A 250 -7.64 -33.57 -1.22
C ILE A 250 -6.69 -34.73 -0.92
N VAL A 251 -5.61 -34.44 -0.19
CA VAL A 251 -4.63 -35.45 0.26
C VAL A 251 -4.73 -35.71 1.77
N GLU A 252 -5.22 -34.74 2.53
CA GLU A 252 -5.46 -34.86 3.97
C GLU A 252 -6.65 -34.00 4.37
N GLN A 253 -7.46 -34.49 5.31
CA GLN A 253 -8.55 -33.73 5.92
C GLN A 253 -8.45 -33.84 7.44
N ARG A 254 -8.50 -32.70 8.12
CA ARG A 254 -8.65 -32.59 9.57
C ARG A 254 -9.82 -31.66 9.86
N GLU A 255 -10.95 -32.26 10.24
CA GLU A 255 -12.21 -31.54 10.45
C GLU A 255 -12.58 -30.66 9.23
N ARG A 256 -12.41 -29.34 9.37
CA ARG A 256 -12.72 -28.28 8.41
C ARG A 256 -11.51 -27.78 7.60
N ARG A 257 -10.32 -28.33 7.85
CA ARG A 257 -9.07 -28.00 7.15
C ARG A 257 -8.69 -29.13 6.20
N PHE A 258 -8.44 -28.76 4.95
CA PHE A 258 -8.12 -29.66 3.85
C PHE A 258 -6.74 -29.31 3.32
N ARG A 259 -5.84 -30.30 3.28
CA ARG A 259 -4.60 -30.18 2.54
C ARG A 259 -4.86 -30.63 1.11
N LEU A 260 -4.59 -29.74 0.17
CA LEU A 260 -4.82 -29.94 -1.26
C LEU A 260 -3.47 -30.04 -1.98
N SER A 261 -3.33 -30.95 -2.95
CA SER A 261 -2.11 -31.11 -3.74
C SER A 261 -2.39 -31.39 -5.22
N ASP A 262 -1.54 -30.86 -6.10
CA ASP A 262 -1.50 -31.18 -7.53
C ASP A 262 -0.33 -32.12 -7.90
N GLY A 263 0.39 -32.64 -6.91
CA GLY A 263 1.58 -33.48 -7.06
C GLY A 263 2.91 -32.74 -6.94
N GLU A 264 2.95 -31.43 -7.20
CA GLU A 264 4.17 -30.61 -7.05
C GLU A 264 4.04 -29.62 -5.89
N ARG A 265 2.85 -29.06 -5.70
CA ARG A 265 2.55 -28.01 -4.72
C ARG A 265 1.46 -28.48 -3.77
N THR A 266 1.42 -27.87 -2.61
CA THR A 266 0.40 -28.12 -1.60
C THR A 266 -0.03 -26.82 -0.95
N PHE A 267 -1.32 -26.67 -0.65
CA PHE A 267 -1.84 -25.56 0.14
C PHE A 267 -2.93 -26.05 1.09
N ASN A 268 -3.30 -25.21 2.05
CA ASN A 268 -4.41 -25.51 2.96
C ASN A 268 -5.66 -24.74 2.55
N LEU A 269 -6.80 -25.42 2.50
CA LEU A 269 -8.12 -24.81 2.44
C LEU A 269 -8.78 -25.00 3.81
N GLU A 270 -9.27 -23.93 4.43
CA GLU A 270 -9.97 -23.99 5.70
C GLU A 270 -11.35 -23.37 5.54
N LEU A 271 -12.39 -24.18 5.78
CA LEU A 271 -13.79 -23.76 5.72
C LEU A 271 -14.19 -23.27 7.11
N MET A 272 -14.78 -22.08 7.19
CA MET A 272 -15.14 -21.48 8.47
C MET A 272 -16.56 -20.93 8.49
N GLY A 273 -17.07 -20.73 9.70
CA GLY A 273 -18.30 -20.00 9.98
C GLY A 273 -18.18 -19.27 11.31
N PHE A 274 -19.06 -18.32 11.57
CA PHE A 274 -19.08 -17.61 12.85
C PHE A 274 -20.22 -18.13 13.68
N ARG A 275 -19.98 -18.54 14.93
CA ARG A 275 -21.07 -18.92 15.82
C ARG A 275 -21.53 -17.69 16.58
N LEU A 276 -22.85 -17.53 16.74
CA LEU A 276 -23.38 -16.39 17.49
C LEU A 276 -22.86 -16.41 18.93
N GLU A 277 -22.84 -17.58 19.56
CA GLU A 277 -22.32 -17.81 20.91
C GLU A 277 -20.89 -17.26 21.12
N ASP A 278 -20.03 -17.38 20.11
CA ASP A 278 -18.63 -16.96 20.19
C ASP A 278 -18.43 -15.49 19.78
N THR A 279 -19.34 -14.95 18.96
CA THR A 279 -19.10 -13.72 18.18
C THR A 279 -20.02 -12.56 18.58
N TYR A 280 -21.09 -12.78 19.36
CA TYR A 280 -22.08 -11.75 19.71
C TYR A 280 -21.50 -10.47 20.32
N GLN A 281 -20.38 -10.58 21.07
CA GLN A 281 -19.71 -9.40 21.63
C GLN A 281 -19.09 -8.51 20.54
N LEU A 282 -18.58 -9.13 19.47
CA LEU A 282 -17.84 -8.44 18.42
C LEU A 282 -18.72 -7.92 17.29
N ILE A 283 -19.79 -8.66 16.95
CA ILE A 283 -20.69 -8.34 15.83
C ILE A 283 -21.15 -6.88 15.83
N PRO A 284 -21.61 -6.28 16.95
CA PRO A 284 -22.08 -4.89 16.94
C PRO A 284 -20.99 -3.84 16.71
N GLU A 285 -19.70 -4.21 16.83
CA GLU A 285 -18.57 -3.32 16.52
C GLU A 285 -18.06 -3.47 15.08
N THR A 286 -18.42 -4.56 14.42
CA THR A 286 -17.92 -4.91 13.07
C THR A 286 -19.02 -4.88 12.02
N SER A 287 -20.28 -4.82 12.43
CA SER A 287 -21.45 -4.81 11.55
C SER A 287 -22.06 -3.40 11.49
N PRO A 288 -22.51 -2.95 10.30
CA PRO A 288 -23.23 -1.69 10.17
C PRO A 288 -24.66 -1.75 10.73
N PHE A 289 -25.16 -2.94 11.12
CA PHE A 289 -26.58 -3.11 11.44
C PHE A 289 -26.99 -2.55 12.81
N PHE A 290 -26.05 -2.25 13.70
CA PHE A 290 -26.35 -1.85 15.08
C PHE A 290 -26.14 -0.37 15.34
N SER A 291 -27.14 0.25 15.96
CA SER A 291 -26.97 1.54 16.63
C SER A 291 -26.11 1.39 17.90
N GLY A 292 -25.56 2.48 18.41
CA GLY A 292 -24.77 2.45 19.65
C GLY A 292 -25.54 1.88 20.86
N GLN A 293 -26.83 2.25 21.00
CA GLN A 293 -27.70 1.69 22.04
C GLN A 293 -28.13 0.25 21.71
N GLY A 294 -28.45 -0.03 20.44
CA GLY A 294 -28.85 -1.37 20.01
C GLY A 294 -27.75 -2.40 20.23
N ALA A 295 -26.49 -2.03 19.95
CA ALA A 295 -25.31 -2.83 20.21
C ALA A 295 -25.18 -3.24 21.68
N HIS A 296 -25.40 -2.29 22.60
CA HIS A 296 -25.31 -2.53 24.03
C HIS A 296 -26.38 -3.53 24.52
N PHE A 297 -27.63 -3.31 24.15
CA PHE A 297 -28.73 -4.18 24.60
C PHE A 297 -28.75 -5.53 23.89
N PHE A 298 -28.33 -5.61 22.63
CA PHE A 298 -28.11 -6.88 21.94
C PHE A 298 -27.10 -7.75 22.69
N ARG A 299 -25.98 -7.17 23.15
CA ARG A 299 -24.98 -7.89 23.95
C ARG A 299 -25.58 -8.41 25.25
N ILE A 300 -26.30 -7.57 25.98
CA ILE A 300 -26.94 -7.97 27.25
C ILE A 300 -27.96 -9.09 27.02
N ALA A 301 -28.83 -8.94 26.03
CA ALA A 301 -29.85 -9.94 25.74
C ALA A 301 -29.22 -11.29 25.38
N THR A 302 -28.20 -11.28 24.51
CA THR A 302 -27.50 -12.51 24.10
C THR A 302 -26.69 -13.12 25.23
N ASP A 303 -26.08 -12.32 26.10
CA ASP A 303 -25.30 -12.82 27.25
C ASP A 303 -26.18 -13.59 28.26
N ASN A 304 -27.44 -13.17 28.41
CA ASN A 304 -28.42 -13.83 29.27
C ASN A 304 -29.23 -14.93 28.57
N CYS A 305 -29.05 -15.10 27.25
CA CYS A 305 -29.77 -16.04 26.41
C CYS A 305 -28.88 -16.44 25.23
N LEU A 306 -28.00 -17.41 25.45
CA LEU A 306 -27.10 -17.93 24.42
C LEU A 306 -27.87 -18.93 23.55
N THR A 307 -28.10 -18.54 22.30
CA THR A 307 -28.80 -19.31 21.27
C THR A 307 -28.09 -19.16 19.93
N ASP A 308 -28.54 -19.89 18.91
CA ASP A 308 -28.19 -19.56 17.54
C ASP A 308 -29.05 -18.41 16.99
N ILE A 309 -28.59 -17.84 15.88
CA ILE A 309 -29.24 -16.68 15.26
C ILE A 309 -30.68 -16.95 14.79
N ASP A 310 -31.08 -18.20 14.58
CA ASP A 310 -32.45 -18.52 14.15
C ASP A 310 -33.42 -18.49 15.33
N SER A 311 -32.99 -19.01 16.47
CA SER A 311 -33.74 -18.99 17.73
C SER A 311 -33.71 -17.64 18.46
N TRP A 312 -32.71 -16.78 18.20
CA TRP A 312 -32.46 -15.59 19.02
C TRP A 312 -33.68 -14.66 19.18
N ILE A 313 -34.43 -14.42 18.09
CA ILE A 313 -35.58 -13.49 18.13
C ILE A 313 -36.68 -14.02 19.05
N GLU A 314 -36.95 -15.33 19.00
CA GLU A 314 -38.03 -15.96 19.76
C GLU A 314 -37.61 -16.22 21.22
N GLU A 315 -36.36 -16.60 21.46
CA GLU A 315 -35.89 -17.00 22.78
C GLU A 315 -35.28 -15.85 23.58
N CYS A 316 -34.60 -14.91 22.92
CA CYS A 316 -33.85 -13.83 23.58
C CYS A 316 -34.51 -12.45 23.43
N GLY A 317 -35.51 -12.32 22.55
CA GLY A 317 -36.28 -11.08 22.37
C GLY A 317 -36.93 -10.63 23.68
N ASP A 318 -37.51 -11.56 24.44
CA ASP A 318 -38.22 -11.30 25.71
C ASP A 318 -37.29 -10.78 26.82
N VAL A 319 -35.97 -11.01 26.71
CA VAL A 319 -34.99 -10.45 27.65
C VAL A 319 -35.01 -8.91 27.59
N LEU A 320 -35.27 -8.34 26.42
CA LEU A 320 -35.31 -6.88 26.23
C LEU A 320 -36.46 -6.21 26.99
N ASP A 321 -37.57 -6.92 27.19
CA ASP A 321 -38.76 -6.39 27.88
C ASP A 321 -38.48 -6.06 29.36
N HIS A 322 -37.50 -6.73 29.96
CA HIS A 322 -37.10 -6.53 31.35
C HIS A 322 -36.36 -5.20 31.60
N TYR A 323 -35.92 -4.50 30.55
CA TYR A 323 -35.09 -3.29 30.65
C TYR A 323 -35.86 -1.98 30.42
N ASN A 324 -37.20 -2.00 30.35
CA ASN A 324 -38.04 -0.81 30.13
C ASN A 324 -37.59 0.03 28.92
N LEU A 325 -37.19 -0.64 27.83
CA LEU A 325 -36.73 0.03 26.62
C LEU A 325 -37.89 0.67 25.87
N HIS A 326 -37.64 1.80 25.20
CA HIS A 326 -38.62 2.36 24.28
C HIS A 326 -38.86 1.38 23.13
N LYS A 327 -40.12 1.21 22.71
CA LYS A 327 -40.51 0.23 21.68
C LYS A 327 -39.68 0.36 20.40
N SER A 328 -39.39 1.59 19.97
CA SER A 328 -38.55 1.83 18.78
C SER A 328 -37.13 1.26 18.91
N THR A 329 -36.57 1.22 20.12
CA THR A 329 -35.22 0.67 20.38
C THR A 329 -35.26 -0.86 20.28
N VAL A 330 -36.29 -1.49 20.84
CA VAL A 330 -36.51 -2.95 20.70
C VAL A 330 -36.70 -3.30 19.23
N ASP A 331 -37.60 -2.62 18.52
CA ASP A 331 -37.86 -2.84 17.09
C ASP A 331 -36.59 -2.67 16.24
N ASN A 332 -35.72 -1.71 16.59
CA ASN A 332 -34.44 -1.53 15.92
C ASN A 332 -33.49 -2.71 16.16
N ILE A 333 -33.36 -3.20 17.40
CA ILE A 333 -32.52 -4.38 17.72
C ILE A 333 -33.03 -5.61 16.97
N LEU A 334 -34.33 -5.88 17.00
CA LEU A 334 -34.93 -7.02 16.30
C LEU A 334 -34.69 -6.95 14.79
N ARG A 335 -34.76 -5.73 14.20
CA ARG A 335 -34.40 -5.51 12.80
C ARG A 335 -32.92 -5.80 12.54
N SER A 336 -32.02 -5.32 13.40
CA SER A 336 -30.57 -5.60 13.29
C SER A 336 -30.27 -7.09 13.33
N VAL A 337 -30.91 -7.84 14.23
CA VAL A 337 -30.77 -9.29 14.33
C VAL A 337 -31.35 -10.01 13.11
N THR A 338 -32.47 -9.53 12.58
CA THR A 338 -33.04 -10.04 11.33
C THR A 338 -32.06 -9.87 10.17
N LEU A 339 -31.44 -8.69 10.03
CA LEU A 339 -30.43 -8.41 9.00
C LEU A 339 -29.17 -9.26 9.19
N LEU A 340 -28.74 -9.51 10.44
CA LEU A 340 -27.65 -10.45 10.72
C LEU A 340 -27.99 -11.87 10.28
N ARG A 341 -29.20 -12.34 10.57
CA ARG A 341 -29.65 -13.67 10.15
C ARG A 341 -29.65 -13.78 8.61
N GLU A 342 -30.18 -12.77 7.94
CA GLU A 342 -30.23 -12.69 6.47
C GLU A 342 -28.85 -12.56 5.82
N SER A 343 -27.87 -11.99 6.52
CA SER A 343 -26.48 -11.91 6.05
C SER A 343 -25.88 -13.30 5.74
N GLY A 344 -26.39 -14.34 6.39
CA GLY A 344 -26.07 -15.73 6.12
C GLY A 344 -24.68 -16.17 6.58
N ILE A 345 -23.99 -15.39 7.42
CA ILE A 345 -22.62 -15.66 7.87
C ILE A 345 -22.53 -16.33 9.25
N LEU A 346 -23.62 -16.30 10.04
CA LEU A 346 -23.67 -16.82 11.40
C LEU A 346 -24.25 -18.25 11.43
N ASP A 347 -23.82 -19.05 12.41
CA ASP A 347 -24.31 -20.39 12.74
C ASP A 347 -24.55 -21.23 11.48
N VAL A 348 -23.52 -21.31 10.64
CA VAL A 348 -23.55 -22.02 9.36
C VAL A 348 -23.33 -23.51 9.62
N GLU A 349 -24.20 -24.34 9.06
CA GLU A 349 -24.08 -25.79 9.12
C GLU A 349 -23.69 -26.37 7.77
N MET A 350 -22.76 -27.32 7.79
CA MET A 350 -22.31 -28.04 6.59
C MET A 350 -21.82 -29.43 6.97
N GLY A 351 -22.23 -30.46 6.24
CA GLY A 351 -21.88 -31.84 6.54
C GLY A 351 -22.40 -32.34 7.89
N GLY A 352 -23.53 -31.80 8.36
CA GLY A 352 -24.11 -32.12 9.67
C GLY A 352 -23.36 -31.52 10.86
N ASN A 353 -22.40 -30.62 10.64
CA ASN A 353 -21.66 -29.94 11.70
C ASN A 353 -21.80 -28.42 11.56
N ARG A 354 -21.94 -27.73 12.70
CA ARG A 354 -21.89 -26.27 12.76
C ARG A 354 -20.45 -25.79 12.65
N LEU A 355 -20.14 -25.05 11.59
CA LEU A 355 -18.83 -24.47 11.37
C LEU A 355 -18.47 -23.48 12.47
N SER A 356 -17.18 -23.32 12.72
CA SER A 356 -16.63 -22.41 13.73
C SER A 356 -15.50 -21.56 13.15
N GLU A 357 -14.91 -20.69 13.97
CA GLU A 357 -13.79 -19.81 13.61
C GLU A 357 -12.43 -20.53 13.64
N PRO A 358 -11.49 -20.23 12.71
CA PRO A 358 -10.19 -20.93 12.59
C PRO A 358 -9.28 -20.71 13.81
N ASP A 359 -8.17 -21.46 13.86
CA ASP A 359 -7.08 -21.17 14.80
C ASP A 359 -6.32 -19.91 14.34
N TYR A 360 -6.65 -18.77 14.97
CA TYR A 360 -6.00 -17.50 14.65
C TYR A 360 -4.52 -17.45 15.04
N ASP A 361 -4.10 -18.15 16.10
CA ASP A 361 -2.68 -18.24 16.47
C ASP A 361 -1.87 -18.92 15.38
N GLN A 362 -2.43 -19.95 14.76
CA GLN A 362 -1.82 -20.59 13.60
C GLN A 362 -1.72 -19.63 12.40
N LEU A 363 -2.80 -18.90 12.08
CA LEU A 363 -2.82 -17.95 10.96
C LEU A 363 -1.81 -16.81 11.12
N LEU A 364 -1.46 -16.43 12.34
CA LEU A 364 -0.40 -15.44 12.62
C LEU A 364 1.00 -15.86 12.18
N ARG A 365 1.22 -17.15 11.85
CA ARG A 365 2.51 -17.70 11.43
C ARG A 365 2.58 -18.03 9.95
N GLU A 366 1.50 -17.80 9.21
CA GLU A 366 1.35 -18.24 7.82
C GLU A 366 0.99 -17.06 6.90
N LYS A 367 1.16 -17.24 5.59
CA LYS A 367 0.51 -16.38 4.59
C LYS A 367 -0.88 -16.93 4.34
N SER A 368 -1.89 -16.07 4.37
CA SER A 368 -3.28 -16.46 4.19
C SER A 368 -4.05 -15.51 3.29
N VAL A 369 -5.11 -16.04 2.68
CA VAL A 369 -6.12 -15.26 1.95
C VAL A 369 -7.50 -15.65 2.45
N VAL A 370 -8.35 -14.67 2.70
CA VAL A 370 -9.77 -14.83 2.99
C VAL A 370 -10.53 -14.65 1.68
N ASP A 371 -11.04 -15.75 1.13
CA ASP A 371 -11.85 -15.74 -0.10
C ASP A 371 -13.29 -15.34 0.26
N LEU A 372 -13.58 -14.05 0.13
CA LEU A 372 -14.86 -13.46 0.51
C LEU A 372 -15.92 -13.58 -0.59
N ARG A 373 -15.58 -14.12 -1.78
CA ARG A 373 -16.55 -14.25 -2.89
C ARG A 373 -17.82 -14.98 -2.49
N TRP A 374 -17.71 -15.97 -1.60
CA TRP A 374 -18.83 -16.79 -1.15
C TRP A 374 -19.83 -16.00 -0.31
N VAL A 375 -19.34 -15.28 0.70
CA VAL A 375 -20.21 -14.40 1.52
C VAL A 375 -20.64 -13.15 0.75
N LEU A 376 -19.86 -12.70 -0.24
CA LEU A 376 -20.24 -11.59 -1.12
C LEU A 376 -21.52 -11.89 -1.91
N GLU A 377 -21.81 -13.14 -2.24
CA GLU A 377 -23.08 -13.55 -2.87
C GLU A 377 -24.32 -13.23 -2.01
N LYS A 378 -24.13 -13.04 -0.69
CA LYS A 378 -25.18 -12.57 0.23
C LYS A 378 -25.26 -11.05 0.34
N GLY A 379 -24.22 -10.34 -0.12
CA GLY A 379 -24.13 -8.89 -0.14
C GLY A 379 -22.79 -8.39 0.35
N VAL A 380 -22.47 -7.15 -0.02
CA VAL A 380 -21.23 -6.46 0.39
C VAL A 380 -21.12 -6.41 1.91
N SER A 381 -22.21 -6.08 2.62
CA SER A 381 -22.23 -6.03 4.09
C SER A 381 -21.89 -7.36 4.76
N SER A 382 -22.24 -8.50 4.14
CA SER A 382 -21.87 -9.83 4.64
C SER A 382 -20.38 -10.07 4.51
N ALA A 383 -19.80 -9.75 3.36
CA ALA A 383 -18.37 -9.88 3.10
C ALA A 383 -17.54 -8.96 4.01
N THR A 384 -17.93 -7.69 4.15
CA THR A 384 -17.22 -6.73 5.00
C THR A 384 -17.36 -7.07 6.49
N THR A 385 -18.54 -7.50 6.94
CA THR A 385 -18.72 -7.96 8.33
C THR A 385 -17.83 -9.17 8.63
N ALA A 386 -17.79 -10.18 7.74
CA ALA A 386 -16.92 -11.34 7.89
C ALA A 386 -15.43 -10.94 7.94
N ALA A 387 -15.00 -10.07 7.02
CA ALA A 387 -13.64 -9.54 6.99
C ALA A 387 -13.29 -8.80 8.29
N PHE A 388 -14.19 -7.98 8.81
CA PHE A 388 -13.99 -7.22 10.03
C PHE A 388 -13.98 -8.07 11.29
N ILE A 389 -14.79 -9.13 11.36
CA ILE A 389 -14.71 -10.12 12.45
C ILE A 389 -13.31 -10.76 12.46
N ILE A 390 -12.87 -11.29 11.32
CA ILE A 390 -11.56 -11.94 11.18
C ILE A 390 -10.42 -10.97 11.50
N ALA A 391 -10.44 -9.76 10.93
CA ALA A 391 -9.43 -8.73 11.19
C ALA A 391 -9.37 -8.35 12.67
N ASN A 392 -10.54 -8.30 13.33
CA ASN A 392 -10.58 -8.01 14.75
C ASN A 392 -10.04 -9.16 15.61
N ARG A 393 -10.32 -10.41 15.26
CA ARG A 393 -9.77 -11.58 15.94
C ARG A 393 -8.25 -11.60 15.87
N ILE A 394 -7.70 -11.38 14.68
CA ILE A 394 -6.25 -11.20 14.48
C ILE A 394 -5.70 -10.08 15.37
N PHE A 395 -6.35 -8.91 15.36
CA PHE A 395 -5.97 -7.80 16.24
C PHE A 395 -5.99 -8.20 17.72
N ARG A 396 -7.03 -8.88 18.21
CA ARG A 396 -7.18 -9.27 19.62
C ARG A 396 -6.10 -10.26 20.05
N VAL A 397 -5.77 -11.26 19.24
CA VAL A 397 -4.70 -12.21 19.54
C VAL A 397 -3.36 -11.48 19.66
N ILE A 398 -3.05 -10.60 18.69
CA ILE A 398 -1.82 -9.80 18.71
C ILE A 398 -1.79 -8.84 19.91
N ASP A 399 -2.90 -8.15 20.23
CA ASP A 399 -2.96 -7.22 21.36
C ASP A 399 -2.81 -7.94 22.71
N SER A 400 -3.37 -9.13 22.86
CA SER A 400 -3.15 -9.98 24.03
C SER A 400 -1.68 -10.37 24.17
N ALA A 401 -1.05 -10.88 23.10
CA ALA A 401 0.36 -11.24 23.10
C ALA A 401 1.28 -10.04 23.43
N TYR A 402 0.93 -8.85 22.93
CA TYR A 402 1.64 -7.61 23.24
C TYR A 402 1.47 -7.22 24.72
N LYS A 403 0.26 -7.31 25.28
CA LYS A 403 0.02 -7.01 26.70
C LYS A 403 0.77 -7.93 27.65
N GLU A 404 0.96 -9.20 27.27
CA GLU A 404 1.67 -10.19 28.07
C GLU A 404 3.20 -10.04 27.96
N SER A 405 3.72 -9.84 26.75
CA SER A 405 5.18 -9.89 26.49
C SER A 405 5.85 -8.52 26.33
N GLY A 406 5.06 -7.47 26.05
CA GLY A 406 5.55 -6.15 25.63
C GLY A 406 6.18 -6.14 24.24
N ARG A 407 6.15 -7.26 23.50
CA ARG A 407 6.78 -7.39 22.17
C ARG A 407 5.74 -7.26 21.07
N GLU A 408 6.18 -6.62 20.00
CA GLU A 408 5.39 -6.51 18.78
C GLU A 408 5.34 -7.84 18.04
N THR A 409 4.22 -8.08 17.37
CA THR A 409 4.02 -9.23 16.47
C THR A 409 3.83 -8.68 15.06
N PRO A 410 4.89 -8.64 14.23
CA PRO A 410 4.78 -8.17 12.86
C PRO A 410 3.76 -8.98 12.07
N PHE A 411 2.72 -8.30 11.57
CA PHE A 411 1.67 -8.93 10.76
C PHE A 411 1.11 -7.93 9.76
N LEU A 412 0.84 -8.36 8.53
CA LEU A 412 0.28 -7.50 7.49
C LEU A 412 -1.17 -7.87 7.16
N LEU A 413 -2.06 -6.89 7.23
CA LEU A 413 -3.42 -7.00 6.69
C LEU A 413 -3.46 -6.34 5.31
N ILE A 414 -3.95 -7.05 4.29
CA ILE A 414 -4.02 -6.53 2.93
C ILE A 414 -5.48 -6.51 2.48
N PHE A 415 -6.00 -5.33 2.18
CA PHE A 415 -7.35 -5.13 1.67
C PHE A 415 -7.26 -4.64 0.23
N ASP A 416 -7.61 -5.49 -0.74
CA ASP A 416 -7.83 -5.05 -2.12
C ASP A 416 -9.25 -4.51 -2.27
N GLU A 417 -9.47 -3.57 -3.18
CA GLU A 417 -10.73 -2.81 -3.26
C GLU A 417 -11.17 -2.20 -1.92
N ALA A 418 -10.24 -1.54 -1.23
CA ALA A 418 -10.43 -0.98 0.11
C ALA A 418 -11.66 -0.05 0.26
N HIS A 419 -12.20 0.53 -0.81
CA HIS A 419 -13.40 1.35 -0.78
C HIS A 419 -14.68 0.54 -0.48
N GLU A 420 -14.70 -0.76 -0.77
CA GLU A 420 -15.80 -1.65 -0.39
C GLU A 420 -15.85 -1.89 1.12
N TYR A 421 -14.68 -1.96 1.77
CA TYR A 421 -14.58 -2.15 3.22
C TYR A 421 -14.73 -0.85 3.99
N PHE A 422 -14.07 0.21 3.54
CA PHE A 422 -13.95 1.47 4.26
C PHE A 422 -14.61 2.63 3.48
N PRO A 423 -15.92 2.55 3.18
CA PRO A 423 -16.58 3.57 2.38
C PRO A 423 -16.66 4.91 3.13
N GLN A 424 -16.71 5.99 2.36
CA GLN A 424 -16.95 7.33 2.88
C GLN A 424 -18.45 7.51 3.19
N SER A 425 -18.80 7.48 4.47
CA SER A 425 -20.17 7.73 4.95
C SER A 425 -20.46 9.23 5.15
N ARG A 426 -21.74 9.61 5.10
CA ARG A 426 -22.19 11.00 5.30
C ARG A 426 -22.08 11.38 6.78
N LYS A 427 -22.10 12.69 7.06
CA LYS A 427 -22.06 13.20 8.45
C LYS A 427 -23.38 12.86 9.16
N GLY A 428 -23.30 12.19 10.30
CA GLY A 428 -24.45 11.81 11.12
C GLY A 428 -24.84 10.33 11.05
N ASP A 429 -24.17 9.54 10.22
CA ASP A 429 -24.44 8.11 10.09
C ASP A 429 -23.79 7.35 11.27
N GLU A 430 -24.58 6.63 12.09
CA GLU A 430 -24.05 5.83 13.20
C GLU A 430 -23.07 4.74 12.71
N GLU A 431 -23.30 4.22 11.50
CA GLU A 431 -22.41 3.29 10.79
C GLU A 431 -21.00 3.86 10.61
N LYS A 432 -20.90 5.18 10.42
CA LYS A 432 -19.62 5.88 10.28
C LYS A 432 -18.80 5.78 11.56
N GLU A 433 -19.43 6.02 12.72
CA GLU A 433 -18.71 5.98 13.99
C GLU A 433 -18.17 4.59 14.31
N ALA A 434 -18.96 3.54 14.05
CA ALA A 434 -18.53 2.16 14.25
C ALA A 434 -17.32 1.82 13.36
N LEU A 435 -17.39 2.18 12.07
CA LEU A 435 -16.30 1.99 11.12
C LEU A 435 -15.04 2.77 11.53
N GLU A 436 -15.17 4.03 11.93
CA GLU A 436 -14.04 4.85 12.37
C GLU A 436 -13.39 4.30 13.65
N ARG A 437 -14.17 3.76 14.61
CA ARG A 437 -13.62 3.06 15.79
C ARG A 437 -12.83 1.83 15.38
N LEU A 438 -13.34 1.05 14.42
CA LEU A 438 -12.65 -0.12 13.88
C LEU A 438 -11.33 0.27 13.19
N ILE A 439 -11.35 1.30 12.33
CA ILE A 439 -10.16 1.84 11.66
C ILE A 439 -9.12 2.27 12.69
N ASN A 440 -9.51 3.04 13.71
CA ASN A 440 -8.58 3.50 14.75
C ASN A 440 -7.97 2.32 15.53
N ARG A 441 -8.76 1.28 15.82
CA ARG A 441 -8.25 0.07 16.49
C ARG A 441 -7.24 -0.68 15.61
N ILE A 442 -7.58 -0.95 14.35
CA ILE A 442 -6.70 -1.75 13.47
C ILE A 442 -5.45 -0.95 13.07
N MET A 443 -5.60 0.33 12.72
CA MET A 443 -4.47 1.11 12.20
C MET A 443 -3.70 1.82 13.32
N ARG A 444 -4.34 2.68 14.14
CA ARG A 444 -3.60 3.42 15.17
C ARG A 444 -3.07 2.50 16.27
N LEU A 445 -3.95 1.69 16.86
CA LEU A 445 -3.53 0.80 17.95
C LEU A 445 -2.70 -0.35 17.40
N GLY A 446 -3.11 -0.95 16.27
CA GLY A 446 -2.37 -2.03 15.61
C GLY A 446 -0.93 -1.66 15.22
N ARG A 447 -0.66 -0.42 14.78
CA ARG A 447 0.72 0.06 14.52
C ARG A 447 1.64 -0.15 15.71
N VAL A 448 1.17 0.15 16.92
CA VAL A 448 1.93 -0.01 18.18
C VAL A 448 2.20 -1.49 18.49
N ARG A 449 1.36 -2.41 17.98
CA ARG A 449 1.50 -3.86 18.18
C ARG A 449 2.25 -4.57 17.06
N GLY A 450 2.68 -3.86 16.01
CA GLY A 450 3.38 -4.44 14.85
C GLY A 450 2.48 -4.76 13.65
N ILE A 451 1.19 -4.40 13.71
CA ILE A 451 0.26 -4.62 12.58
C ILE A 451 0.43 -3.49 11.56
N GLY A 452 0.79 -3.86 10.33
CA GLY A 452 0.74 -3.00 9.16
C GLY A 452 -0.51 -3.29 8.32
N THR A 453 -1.00 -2.28 7.60
CA THR A 453 -2.12 -2.49 6.65
C THR A 453 -1.74 -1.98 5.28
N ILE A 454 -2.00 -2.78 4.24
CA ILE A 454 -1.89 -2.36 2.85
C ILE A 454 -3.30 -2.29 2.27
N LEU A 455 -3.70 -1.10 1.83
CA LEU A 455 -5.04 -0.82 1.32
C LEU A 455 -4.90 -0.43 -0.14
N ALA A 456 -5.48 -1.21 -1.05
CA ALA A 456 -5.46 -0.90 -2.48
C ALA A 456 -6.85 -0.50 -2.96
N THR A 457 -6.97 0.56 -3.76
CA THR A 457 -8.25 0.98 -4.32
C THR A 457 -8.09 1.68 -5.66
N HIS A 458 -9.12 1.60 -6.50
CA HIS A 458 -9.24 2.44 -7.69
C HIS A 458 -10.11 3.69 -7.47
N ARG A 459 -10.79 3.79 -6.31
CA ARG A 459 -11.68 4.90 -5.95
C ARG A 459 -11.30 5.48 -4.59
N PRO A 460 -10.24 6.29 -4.48
CA PRO A 460 -9.87 6.92 -3.22
C PRO A 460 -10.85 8.04 -2.81
N THR A 461 -11.67 8.54 -3.73
CA THR A 461 -12.75 9.51 -3.46
C THR A 461 -13.88 8.90 -2.63
N ASP A 462 -14.17 7.62 -2.84
CA ASP A 462 -15.15 6.83 -2.08
C ASP A 462 -14.60 6.26 -0.77
N LEU A 463 -13.32 6.50 -0.45
CA LEU A 463 -12.63 5.94 0.71
C LEU A 463 -12.72 6.86 1.94
N ASN A 464 -12.86 6.27 3.12
CA ASN A 464 -12.92 6.97 4.40
C ASN A 464 -11.69 7.88 4.64
N ASP A 465 -11.95 9.12 5.08
CA ASP A 465 -10.91 10.14 5.35
C ASP A 465 -9.82 9.67 6.35
N LEU A 466 -10.18 8.85 7.35
CA LEU A 466 -9.21 8.32 8.30
C LEU A 466 -8.20 7.40 7.63
N ILE A 467 -8.61 6.61 6.62
CA ILE A 467 -7.67 5.75 5.89
C ILE A 467 -6.62 6.60 5.17
N LEU A 468 -7.06 7.68 4.51
CA LEU A 468 -6.17 8.60 3.80
C LEU A 468 -5.20 9.32 4.74
N THR A 469 -5.66 9.62 5.95
CA THR A 469 -4.89 10.33 6.98
C THR A 469 -3.91 9.41 7.70
N LEU A 470 -4.30 8.16 7.96
CA LEU A 470 -3.49 7.18 8.71
C LEU A 470 -2.47 6.45 7.84
N SER A 471 -2.66 6.45 6.51
CA SER A 471 -1.72 5.85 5.56
C SER A 471 -0.57 6.82 5.28
N ASN A 472 0.53 6.68 6.03
CA ASN A 472 1.70 7.54 5.88
C ASN A 472 2.52 7.24 4.62
N THR A 473 2.34 6.04 4.06
CA THR A 473 2.95 5.64 2.80
C THR A 473 1.88 5.60 1.73
N LYS A 474 2.13 6.28 0.61
CA LYS A 474 1.23 6.31 -0.54
C LYS A 474 1.98 5.88 -1.79
N VAL A 475 1.39 4.95 -2.52
CA VAL A 475 1.84 4.49 -3.82
C VAL A 475 0.76 4.87 -4.83
N ALA A 476 1.06 5.82 -5.70
CA ALA A 476 0.19 6.14 -6.83
C ALA A 476 0.72 5.48 -8.10
N MET A 477 -0.15 4.75 -8.77
CA MET A 477 0.05 4.28 -10.14
C MET A 477 -0.83 5.12 -11.06
N ARG A 478 -0.93 4.75 -12.33
CA ARG A 478 -1.87 5.39 -13.26
C ARG A 478 -3.27 5.49 -12.64
N ALA A 479 -3.78 6.72 -12.49
CA ALA A 479 -5.07 7.04 -11.88
C ALA A 479 -5.64 8.32 -12.48
N ASP A 480 -6.93 8.57 -12.24
CA ASP A 480 -7.61 9.79 -12.65
C ASP A 480 -7.16 10.99 -11.78
N GLU A 481 -7.34 12.20 -12.28
CA GLU A 481 -6.85 13.44 -11.64
C GLU A 481 -7.42 13.63 -10.24
N ASP A 482 -8.73 13.48 -10.09
CA ASP A 482 -9.45 13.57 -8.81
C ASP A 482 -8.92 12.54 -7.79
N ALA A 483 -8.62 11.33 -8.25
CA ALA A 483 -8.05 10.28 -7.42
C ALA A 483 -6.65 10.64 -6.91
N LEU A 484 -5.81 11.27 -7.75
CA LEU A 484 -4.46 11.71 -7.39
C LEU A 484 -4.50 12.94 -6.48
N GLU A 485 -5.36 13.92 -6.75
CA GLU A 485 -5.58 15.07 -5.87
C GLU A 485 -6.02 14.62 -4.47
N ARG A 486 -6.96 13.67 -4.39
CA ARG A 486 -7.48 13.14 -3.13
C ARG A 486 -6.42 12.56 -2.21
N ILE A 487 -5.34 12.00 -2.77
CA ILE A 487 -4.21 11.46 -1.99
C ILE A 487 -3.04 12.44 -1.85
N GLY A 488 -3.14 13.64 -2.44
CA GLY A 488 -2.12 14.69 -2.41
C GLY A 488 -1.02 14.53 -3.47
N MET A 489 -1.31 13.86 -4.59
CA MET A 489 -0.37 13.57 -5.67
C MET A 489 -0.81 14.16 -7.02
N GLY A 490 -1.59 15.25 -7.02
CA GLY A 490 -2.08 15.92 -8.24
C GLY A 490 -0.96 16.41 -9.16
N ASP A 491 0.21 16.77 -8.63
CA ASP A 491 1.39 17.16 -9.42
C ASP A 491 1.87 16.06 -10.39
N TYR A 492 1.44 14.80 -10.16
CA TYR A 492 1.80 13.65 -10.98
C TYR A 492 0.74 13.25 -12.01
N THR A 493 -0.38 13.97 -12.12
CA THR A 493 -1.50 13.62 -13.01
C THR A 493 -1.05 13.38 -14.45
N GLU A 494 -0.39 14.36 -15.08
CA GLU A 494 0.05 14.24 -16.48
C GLU A 494 1.02 13.07 -16.67
N THR A 495 1.95 12.89 -15.72
CA THR A 495 2.96 11.83 -15.79
C THR A 495 2.35 10.44 -15.64
N LEU A 496 1.50 10.24 -14.63
CA LEU A 496 0.92 8.93 -14.31
C LEU A 496 -0.13 8.50 -15.33
N GLN A 497 -0.94 9.43 -15.87
CA GLN A 497 -1.93 9.12 -16.92
C GLN A 497 -1.27 8.64 -18.22
N ALA A 498 -0.13 9.24 -18.59
CA ALA A 498 0.62 8.84 -19.79
C ALA A 498 1.48 7.57 -19.59
N SER A 499 1.65 7.11 -18.36
CA SER A 499 2.62 6.07 -18.02
C SER A 499 2.10 4.64 -18.23
N PRO A 500 2.99 3.68 -18.58
CA PRO A 500 2.63 2.28 -18.74
C PRO A 500 2.35 1.58 -17.41
N PRO A 501 1.55 0.48 -17.38
CA PRO A 501 1.22 -0.27 -16.17
C PRO A 501 2.46 -0.69 -15.37
N GLY A 502 2.46 -0.54 -14.06
CA GLY A 502 3.62 -0.80 -13.20
C GLY A 502 4.52 0.42 -12.96
N TYR A 503 4.26 1.55 -13.60
CA TYR A 503 4.93 2.81 -13.26
C TYR A 503 4.21 3.45 -12.07
N GLY A 504 4.96 3.92 -11.08
CA GLY A 504 4.36 4.48 -9.88
C GLY A 504 5.23 5.54 -9.20
N VAL A 505 4.58 6.32 -8.35
CA VAL A 505 5.17 7.31 -7.46
C VAL A 505 4.99 6.82 -6.03
N LEU A 506 6.08 6.77 -5.27
CA LEU A 506 6.10 6.42 -3.86
C LEU A 506 6.37 7.68 -3.04
N ARG A 507 5.48 7.98 -2.08
CA ARG A 507 5.68 8.99 -1.05
C ARG A 507 5.59 8.33 0.32
N THR A 508 6.60 8.56 1.16
CA THR A 508 6.63 8.02 2.51
C THR A 508 7.55 8.84 3.39
N PHE A 509 7.29 8.85 4.70
CA PHE A 509 8.06 9.57 5.71
C PHE A 509 9.52 9.06 5.86
N SER A 510 9.81 7.86 5.36
CA SER A 510 11.15 7.26 5.43
C SER A 510 12.11 7.84 4.37
N LEU A 511 11.60 8.43 3.30
CA LEU A 511 12.42 9.08 2.27
C LEU A 511 13.00 10.41 2.78
N LYS A 512 14.16 10.79 2.24
CA LYS A 512 14.79 12.11 2.47
C LYS A 512 14.40 13.15 1.43
N VAL A 513 13.52 12.76 0.51
CA VAL A 513 12.93 13.59 -0.54
C VAL A 513 11.41 13.46 -0.48
N GLN A 514 10.69 14.31 -1.20
CA GLN A 514 9.21 14.29 -1.19
C GLN A 514 8.63 12.98 -1.74
N ASP A 515 9.22 12.44 -2.80
CA ASP A 515 8.77 11.20 -3.43
C ASP A 515 9.84 10.66 -4.38
N VAL A 516 9.63 9.41 -4.81
CA VAL A 516 10.45 8.75 -5.81
C VAL A 516 9.56 8.09 -6.85
N ILE A 517 10.03 8.09 -8.10
CA ILE A 517 9.36 7.39 -9.20
C ILE A 517 10.02 6.04 -9.36
N PHE A 518 9.22 4.99 -9.47
CA PHE A 518 9.70 3.63 -9.62
C PHE A 518 8.91 2.83 -10.66
N ARG A 519 9.54 1.77 -11.13
CA ARG A 519 8.93 0.72 -11.93
C ARG A 519 8.73 -0.49 -11.04
N ALA A 520 7.48 -0.80 -10.73
CA ALA A 520 7.10 -1.98 -9.99
C ALA A 520 7.56 -3.24 -10.72
N ASP A 521 8.07 -4.19 -9.94
CA ASP A 521 8.43 -5.48 -10.48
C ASP A 521 7.18 -6.24 -10.95
N LYS A 522 7.39 -7.14 -11.92
CA LYS A 522 6.32 -8.02 -12.39
C LYS A 522 6.32 -9.27 -11.54
N TYR A 523 5.15 -9.63 -11.03
CA TYR A 523 4.91 -10.96 -10.50
C TYR A 523 5.04 -11.96 -11.66
N VAL A 524 6.08 -12.79 -11.60
CA VAL A 524 6.27 -13.91 -12.52
C VAL A 524 5.80 -15.15 -11.78
N GLY A 525 4.57 -15.57 -12.03
CA GLY A 525 4.06 -16.83 -11.49
C GLY A 525 4.86 -17.97 -12.07
N LYS A 526 5.80 -18.51 -11.29
CA LYS A 526 6.53 -19.74 -11.63
C LYS A 526 5.59 -20.94 -11.61
#